data_AF-A0A0A9CZ89-F1
#
_entry.id   AF-A0A0A9CZ89-F1
#
_cell.length_a   1.000
_cell.length_b   1.000
_cell.length_c   1.000
_cell.angle_alpha   90.00
_cell.angle_beta   90.00
_cell.angle_gamma   90.00
#
_symmetry.space_group_name_H-M   'P 1'
#
loop_
_entity.id
_entity.type
_entity.pdbx_description
1 polymer ?
#
loop_
_entity_poly.entity_id
_entity_poly.type
_entity_poly.pdbx_seq_one_letter_code
_entity_poly.pdbx_strand_id
1 'polypeptide(L)'
;MVNDPVLRTRKPLLVELGPGILGNIFDGIQRPLKTIAIKSGDVYIPRGVSVPALDKDQLWEFQPKKLGVGDAITGGDLYATVFENTLMQHHVALPPGSMGKISYIAPAGQYSL
;
A
#
# COMPACT_ATOMS: atom_id res chain seq x y z
N MET A 1 29.00 -3.61 13.76
CA MET A 1 30.23 -3.53 14.54
C MET A 1 30.39 -2.11 15.08
N VAL A 2 31.29 -1.90 16.03
CA VAL A 2 31.65 -0.53 16.43
C VAL A 2 32.12 0.20 15.15
N ASN A 3 31.53 1.37 14.86
CA ASN A 3 31.69 2.16 13.63
C ASN A 3 30.82 1.82 12.41
N ASP A 4 29.83 0.93 12.51
CA ASP A 4 28.85 0.77 11.41
C ASP A 4 28.03 2.07 11.23
N PRO A 5 27.86 2.57 10.01
CA PRO A 5 27.14 3.82 9.76
C PRO A 5 25.64 3.67 10.05
N VAL A 6 25.11 4.56 10.89
CA VAL A 6 23.67 4.61 11.19
C VAL A 6 23.04 5.78 10.45
N LEU A 7 22.22 5.47 9.44
CA LEU A 7 21.47 6.46 8.68
C LEU A 7 20.12 6.74 9.35
N ARG A 8 19.83 8.02 9.62
CA ARG A 8 18.56 8.45 10.20
C ARG A 8 17.57 8.84 9.12
N THR A 9 16.40 8.22 9.11
CA THR A 9 15.29 8.53 8.17
C THR A 9 14.61 9.86 8.48
N ARG A 10 14.79 10.41 9.70
CA ARG A 10 14.15 11.64 10.22
C ARG A 10 12.62 11.62 10.17
N LYS A 11 12.02 10.44 10.09
CA LYS A 11 10.58 10.21 10.10
C LYS A 11 10.26 9.14 11.15
N PRO A 12 9.06 9.15 11.74
CA PRO A 12 8.62 8.05 12.60
C PRO A 12 8.55 6.74 11.81
N LEU A 13 8.41 5.62 12.52
CA LEU A 13 8.06 4.35 11.91
C LEU A 13 6.67 4.46 11.29
N LEU A 14 6.52 4.00 10.06
CA LEU A 14 5.28 4.07 9.28
C LEU A 14 4.94 2.69 8.73
N VAL A 15 3.67 2.52 8.40
CA VAL A 15 3.14 1.35 7.71
C VAL A 15 2.49 1.79 6.40
N GLU A 16 2.51 0.91 5.42
CA GLU A 16 1.83 1.10 4.15
C GLU A 16 0.38 0.57 4.27
N LEU A 17 -0.58 1.37 3.81
CA LEU A 17 -2.01 1.04 3.84
C LEU A 17 -2.54 1.03 2.41
N GLY A 18 -3.14 -0.09 2.00
CA GLY A 18 -3.68 -0.26 0.65
C GLY A 18 -4.14 -1.68 0.37
N PRO A 19 -4.65 -1.95 -0.84
CA PRO A 19 -5.00 -3.29 -1.27
C PRO A 19 -3.77 -4.21 -1.32
N GLY A 20 -3.96 -5.48 -0.96
CA GLY A 20 -2.88 -6.46 -0.82
C GLY A 20 -2.44 -6.65 0.63
N ILE A 21 -3.07 -6.00 1.60
CA ILE A 21 -2.87 -6.33 3.02
C ILE A 21 -3.59 -7.63 3.36
N LEU A 22 -4.84 -7.78 2.89
CA LEU A 22 -5.63 -8.98 3.12
C LEU A 22 -5.04 -10.16 2.34
N GLY A 23 -4.92 -11.29 3.03
CA GLY A 23 -4.31 -12.51 2.48
C GLY A 23 -2.78 -12.57 2.61
N ASN A 24 -2.13 -11.51 3.12
CA ASN A 24 -0.71 -11.52 3.44
C ASN A 24 -0.44 -11.70 4.94
N ILE A 25 0.71 -12.30 5.26
CA ILE A 25 1.22 -12.45 6.62
C ILE A 25 2.48 -11.60 6.75
N PHE A 26 2.49 -10.75 7.77
CA PHE A 26 3.57 -9.80 8.02
C PHE A 26 4.28 -10.09 9.34
N ASP A 27 5.54 -9.67 9.44
CA ASP A 27 6.26 -9.61 10.71
C ASP A 27 5.92 -8.35 11.53
N GLY A 28 6.59 -8.18 12.68
CA GLY A 28 6.36 -7.05 13.60
C GLY A 28 6.72 -5.66 13.06
N ILE A 29 7.26 -5.55 11.84
CA ILE A 29 7.57 -4.29 11.17
C ILE A 29 7.00 -4.23 9.75
N GLN A 30 5.95 -5.00 9.47
CA GLN A 30 5.20 -5.03 8.21
C GLN A 30 5.96 -5.56 6.98
N ARG A 31 6.90 -6.49 7.14
CA ARG A 31 7.51 -7.18 6.00
C ARG A 31 6.76 -8.49 5.68
N PRO A 32 6.37 -8.74 4.41
CA PRO A 32 5.63 -9.95 4.04
C PRO A 32 6.50 -11.21 4.15
N LEU A 33 6.12 -12.12 5.05
CA LEU A 33 6.90 -13.33 5.37
C LEU A 33 7.03 -14.27 4.18
N LYS A 34 5.96 -14.43 3.39
CA LYS A 34 5.96 -15.26 2.18
C LYS A 34 6.97 -14.75 1.15
N THR A 35 6.99 -13.44 0.92
CA THR A 35 7.93 -12.80 -0.02
C THR A 35 9.36 -12.92 0.46
N ILE A 36 9.61 -12.77 1.76
CA ILE A 36 10.94 -13.00 2.34
C ILE A 36 11.38 -14.44 2.08
N ALA A 37 10.55 -15.43 2.42
CA ALA A 37 10.88 -16.84 2.26
C ALA A 37 11.17 -17.22 0.80
N ILE A 38 10.37 -16.72 -0.15
CA ILE A 38 10.59 -16.94 -1.59
C ILE A 38 11.91 -16.31 -2.05
N LYS A 39 12.22 -15.08 -1.59
CA LYS A 39 13.47 -14.39 -1.97
C LYS A 39 14.72 -14.94 -1.30
N SER A 40 14.63 -15.39 -0.05
CA SER A 40 15.75 -15.98 0.68
C SER A 40 16.00 -17.43 0.30
N GLY A 41 14.96 -18.16 -0.14
CA GLY A 41 15.04 -19.60 -0.36
C GLY A 41 15.30 -20.40 0.93
N ASP A 42 15.05 -19.80 2.09
CA ASP A 42 15.38 -20.34 3.42
C ASP A 42 14.19 -20.15 4.37
N VAL A 43 14.07 -21.05 5.36
CA VAL A 43 13.11 -20.97 6.46
C VAL A 43 13.48 -19.87 7.46
N TYR A 44 14.73 -19.42 7.49
CA TYR A 44 15.19 -18.32 8.34
C TYR A 44 15.11 -16.96 7.64
N ILE A 45 14.79 -15.91 8.41
CA ILE A 45 14.76 -14.53 7.92
C ILE A 45 16.18 -13.94 7.96
N PRO A 46 16.77 -13.55 6.81
CA PRO A 46 18.10 -12.97 6.80
C PRO A 46 18.14 -11.59 7.46
N ARG A 47 19.23 -11.31 8.18
CA ARG A 47 19.44 -10.00 8.82
C ARG A 47 19.58 -8.91 7.76
N GLY A 48 18.88 -7.79 7.96
CA GLY A 48 18.92 -6.64 7.04
C GLY A 48 18.05 -6.78 5.79
N VAL A 49 17.23 -7.84 5.67
CA VAL A 49 16.31 -7.97 4.54
C VAL A 49 15.30 -6.82 4.49
N SER A 50 15.22 -6.20 3.32
CA SER A 50 14.28 -5.13 3.01
C SER A 50 13.48 -5.54 1.78
N VAL A 51 12.17 -5.68 1.96
CA VAL A 51 11.21 -5.98 0.90
C VAL A 51 10.04 -5.01 1.00
N PRO A 52 9.41 -4.62 -0.11
CA PRO A 52 8.17 -3.84 -0.07
C PRO A 52 7.10 -4.54 0.79
N ALA A 53 6.31 -3.76 1.52
CA ALA A 53 5.21 -4.30 2.32
C ALA A 53 4.12 -4.88 1.39
N LEU A 54 3.68 -4.09 0.42
CA LEU A 54 2.70 -4.50 -0.58
C LEU A 54 3.38 -4.80 -1.93
N ASP A 55 2.76 -5.69 -2.70
CA ASP A 55 3.24 -6.05 -4.03
C ASP A 55 3.03 -4.89 -5.02
N LYS A 56 4.12 -4.43 -5.63
CA LYS A 56 4.15 -3.30 -6.57
C LYS A 56 3.86 -3.71 -8.01
N ASP A 57 3.92 -5.00 -8.31
CA ASP A 57 3.69 -5.53 -9.64
C ASP A 57 2.26 -6.08 -9.78
N GLN A 58 1.57 -6.32 -8.66
CA GLN A 58 0.18 -6.77 -8.67
C GLN A 58 -0.76 -5.70 -9.21
N LEU A 59 -1.56 -6.08 -10.21
CA LEU A 59 -2.60 -5.25 -10.79
C LEU A 59 -3.93 -5.41 -10.03
N TRP A 60 -4.59 -4.29 -9.80
CA TRP A 60 -5.87 -4.18 -9.14
C TRP A 60 -6.90 -3.55 -10.07
N GLU A 61 -8.10 -4.12 -10.09
CA GLU A 61 -9.23 -3.55 -10.82
C GLU A 61 -9.77 -2.33 -10.07
N PHE A 62 -9.38 -1.15 -10.52
CA PHE A 62 -9.81 0.13 -10.00
C PHE A 62 -11.14 0.56 -10.59
N GLN A 63 -12.09 0.88 -9.71
CA GLN A 63 -13.40 1.41 -10.06
C GLN A 63 -13.62 2.74 -9.34
N PRO A 64 -13.55 3.89 -10.04
CA PRO A 64 -13.83 5.19 -9.44
C PRO A 64 -15.31 5.30 -9.05
N LYS A 65 -15.59 5.95 -7.92
CA LYS A 65 -16.96 6.28 -7.49
C LYS A 65 -17.51 7.47 -8.28
N LYS A 66 -18.76 7.87 -7.97
CA LYS A 66 -19.44 9.05 -8.53
C LYS A 66 -18.83 10.38 -8.03
N LEU A 67 -17.52 10.55 -8.13
CA LEU A 67 -16.82 11.80 -7.90
C LEU A 67 -16.14 12.20 -9.21
N GLY A 68 -16.32 13.46 -9.60
CA GLY A 68 -15.84 14.00 -10.86
C GLY A 68 -14.86 15.16 -10.66
N VAL A 69 -14.28 15.59 -11.77
CA VAL A 69 -13.42 16.77 -11.80
C VAL A 69 -14.22 17.99 -11.35
N GLY A 70 -13.67 18.74 -10.38
CA GLY A 70 -14.28 19.93 -9.80
C GLY A 70 -14.97 19.69 -8.44
N ASP A 71 -15.27 18.44 -8.08
CA ASP A 71 -15.88 18.11 -6.80
C ASP A 71 -14.92 18.36 -5.64
N ALA A 72 -15.46 18.86 -4.52
CA ALA A 72 -14.70 19.04 -3.29
C ALA A 72 -14.52 17.69 -2.58
N ILE A 73 -13.31 17.44 -2.09
CA ILE A 73 -12.95 16.20 -1.40
C ILE A 73 -12.02 16.50 -0.23
N THR A 74 -12.11 15.68 0.81
CA THR A 74 -11.38 15.80 2.07
C THR A 74 -10.80 14.46 2.50
N GLY A 75 -9.80 14.48 3.39
CA GLY A 75 -9.14 13.28 3.88
C GLY A 75 -10.12 12.31 4.53
N GLY A 76 -10.07 11.04 4.12
CA GLY A 76 -11.00 10.00 4.53
C GLY A 76 -12.14 9.76 3.54
N ASP A 77 -12.39 10.67 2.59
CA ASP A 77 -13.41 10.47 1.57
C ASP A 77 -13.04 9.31 0.64
N LEU A 78 -13.99 8.40 0.45
CA LEU A 78 -13.81 7.23 -0.38
C LEU A 78 -14.09 7.60 -1.83
N TYR A 79 -13.06 7.59 -2.68
CA TYR A 79 -13.19 7.99 -4.07
C TYR A 79 -13.19 6.84 -5.07
N ALA A 80 -12.81 5.64 -4.64
CA ALA A 80 -12.80 4.46 -5.49
C ALA A 80 -12.95 3.16 -4.69
N THR A 81 -13.09 2.07 -5.43
CA THR A 81 -13.06 0.71 -4.91
C THR A 81 -12.14 -0.15 -5.75
N VAL A 82 -11.48 -1.10 -5.10
CA VAL A 82 -10.72 -2.18 -5.74
C VAL A 82 -11.15 -3.52 -5.16
N PHE A 83 -11.12 -4.58 -5.96
CA PHE A 83 -11.41 -5.92 -5.46
C PHE A 83 -10.13 -6.55 -4.91
N GLU A 84 -10.07 -6.74 -3.59
CA GLU A 84 -8.89 -7.32 -2.95
C GLU A 84 -8.92 -8.85 -2.99
N ASN A 85 -10.10 -9.43 -2.90
CA ASN A 85 -10.36 -10.84 -3.17
C ASN A 85 -11.82 -11.00 -3.67
N THR A 86 -12.25 -12.24 -3.90
CA THR A 86 -13.61 -12.55 -4.40
C THR A 86 -14.73 -12.17 -3.43
N LEU A 87 -14.43 -11.91 -2.16
CA LEU A 87 -15.40 -11.62 -1.10
C LEU A 87 -15.40 -10.15 -0.69
N MET A 88 -14.24 -9.49 -0.70
CA MET A 88 -14.03 -8.16 -0.11
C MET A 88 -13.64 -7.13 -1.16
N GLN A 89 -14.42 -6.05 -1.19
CA GLN A 89 -14.07 -4.81 -1.85
C GLN A 89 -13.30 -3.92 -0.87
N HIS A 90 -12.14 -3.45 -1.30
CA HIS A 90 -11.35 -2.48 -0.58
C HIS A 90 -11.71 -1.07 -1.04
N HIS A 91 -12.02 -0.18 -0.11
CA HIS A 91 -12.34 1.21 -0.41
C HIS A 91 -11.07 2.07 -0.40
N VAL A 92 -10.83 2.79 -1.49
CA VAL A 92 -9.69 3.71 -1.59
C VAL A 92 -10.12 5.07 -1.06
N ALA A 93 -9.45 5.52 0.01
CA ALA A 93 -9.72 6.77 0.69
C ALA A 93 -8.67 7.83 0.36
N LEU A 94 -9.06 9.10 0.32
CA LEU A 94 -8.11 10.20 0.23
C LEU A 94 -7.25 10.24 1.52
N PRO A 95 -5.91 10.36 1.43
CA PRO A 95 -5.06 10.43 2.60
C PRO A 95 -5.47 11.53 3.58
N PRO A 96 -5.36 11.28 4.90
CA PRO A 96 -5.70 12.28 5.91
C PRO A 96 -4.85 13.55 5.74
N GLY A 97 -5.41 14.70 6.08
CA GLY A 97 -4.75 16.01 5.92
C GLY A 97 -4.75 16.57 4.49
N SER A 98 -5.32 15.84 3.52
CA SER A 98 -5.53 16.33 2.16
C SER A 98 -6.93 16.93 2.00
N MET A 99 -7.04 18.05 1.28
CA MET A 99 -8.32 18.68 0.96
C MET A 99 -8.17 19.49 -0.34
N GLY A 100 -9.21 19.51 -1.15
CA GLY A 100 -9.23 20.35 -2.34
C GLY A 100 -10.35 20.01 -3.30
N LYS A 101 -10.14 20.34 -4.58
CA LYS A 101 -11.01 19.94 -5.68
C LYS A 101 -10.30 18.92 -6.56
N ILE A 102 -11.04 17.94 -7.04
CA ILE A 102 -10.49 16.92 -7.94
C ILE A 102 -10.11 17.58 -9.27
N SER A 103 -8.83 17.50 -9.64
CA SER A 103 -8.35 17.96 -10.95
C SER A 103 -8.40 16.85 -12.00
N TYR A 104 -8.22 15.61 -11.57
CA TYR A 104 -8.17 14.43 -12.43
C TYR A 104 -8.51 13.19 -11.60
N ILE A 105 -9.22 12.25 -12.22
CA ILE A 105 -9.46 10.90 -11.69
C ILE A 105 -9.14 9.90 -12.79
N ALA A 106 -8.39 8.85 -12.46
CA ALA A 106 -8.08 7.79 -13.40
C ALA A 106 -9.37 7.07 -13.83
N PRO A 107 -9.52 6.68 -15.11
CA PRO A 107 -10.67 5.88 -15.54
C PRO A 107 -10.62 4.48 -14.92
N ALA A 108 -11.75 3.78 -14.94
CA ALA A 108 -11.80 2.39 -14.50
C ALA A 108 -10.80 1.53 -15.31
N GLY A 109 -10.06 0.64 -14.64
CA GLY A 109 -8.99 -0.11 -15.28
C GLY A 109 -8.13 -0.91 -14.30
N GLN A 110 -7.07 -1.53 -14.83
CA GLN A 110 -6.09 -2.30 -14.06
C GLN A 110 -4.87 -1.43 -13.75
N TYR A 111 -4.55 -1.25 -12.47
CA TYR A 111 -3.42 -0.44 -12.02
C TYR A 111 -2.64 -1.13 -10.91
N SER A 112 -1.34 -0.88 -10.86
CA SER A 112 -0.50 -1.25 -9.72
C SER A 112 -0.50 -0.17 -8.64
N LEU A 113 0.03 -0.52 -7.46
CA LEU A 113 0.19 0.37 -6.30
C LEU A 113 1.24 1.46 -6.47
#